data_AF-A0A9W6Q4A2-F1
#
_entry.id   AF-A0A9W6Q4A2-F1
#
_cell.length_a   1.000
_cell.length_b   1.000
_cell.length_c   1.000
_cell.angle_alpha   90.00
_cell.angle_beta   90.00
_cell.angle_gamma   90.00
#
_symmetry.space_group_name_H-M   'P 1'
#
loop_
_entity.id
_entity.type
_entity.pdbx_description
1 polymer ?
#
loop_
_entity_poly.entity_id
_entity_poly.type
_entity_poly.pdbx_seq_one_letter_code
_entity_poly.pdbx_strand_id
1 'polypeptide(L)'
;MGFPLPAALRSGYALFGRRDDLTRTQDALLPPSGLYVERVDETADDGMLVFREENQGCAFWGLPLSAPDRDDPPVLVDAGDGWSPFLPRMSLAWVELVLTEFLLGSPHYDACELPPALLPVLHARHTRLPLPDHPMWASWADSPIRWYAAPGRLLRHDGPGPHSWLHATARTPADLAALHADLPTRWVG
;
A
#
# COMPACT_ATOMS: atom_id res chain seq x y z
N MET A 1 5.74 -22.55 -11.93
CA MET A 1 4.80 -22.83 -10.83
C MET A 1 3.72 -23.77 -11.35
N GLY A 2 3.45 -24.88 -10.66
CA GLY A 2 2.58 -25.97 -11.15
C GLY A 2 1.07 -25.75 -11.00
N PHE A 3 0.62 -24.50 -10.88
CA PHE A 3 -0.77 -24.12 -10.66
C PHE A 3 -1.13 -22.84 -11.44
N PRO A 4 -2.41 -22.64 -11.81
CA PRO A 4 -2.84 -21.41 -12.47
C PRO A 4 -2.83 -20.23 -11.48
N LEU A 5 -2.32 -19.08 -11.91
CA LEU A 5 -2.39 -17.85 -11.12
C LEU A 5 -3.84 -17.33 -11.06
N PRO A 6 -4.30 -16.74 -9.94
CA PRO A 6 -5.63 -16.10 -9.86
C PRO A 6 -5.84 -15.02 -10.94
N ALA A 7 -7.08 -14.86 -11.43
CA ALA A 7 -7.39 -13.91 -12.50
C ALA A 7 -6.97 -12.47 -12.17
N ALA A 8 -7.25 -11.99 -10.95
CA ALA A 8 -6.88 -10.65 -10.50
C ALA A 8 -5.36 -10.44 -10.47
N LEU A 9 -4.58 -11.47 -10.12
CA LEU A 9 -3.11 -11.41 -10.15
C LEU A 9 -2.62 -11.29 -11.59
N ARG A 10 -3.12 -12.14 -12.51
CA ARG A 10 -2.75 -12.09 -13.94
C ARG A 10 -3.09 -10.74 -14.58
N SER A 11 -4.29 -10.22 -14.30
CA SER A 11 -4.75 -8.94 -14.85
C SER A 11 -3.88 -7.77 -14.38
N GLY A 12 -3.52 -7.72 -13.11
CA GLY A 12 -2.64 -6.64 -12.63
C GLY A 12 -1.22 -6.75 -13.15
N TYR A 13 -0.66 -7.96 -13.30
CA TYR A 13 0.62 -8.13 -14.01
C TYR A 13 0.55 -7.67 -15.47
N ALA A 14 -0.57 -7.88 -16.16
CA ALA A 14 -0.76 -7.38 -17.52
C ALA A 14 -0.79 -5.84 -17.59
N LEU A 15 -1.28 -5.17 -16.54
CA LEU A 15 -1.38 -3.71 -16.47
C LEU A 15 -0.08 -3.03 -15.96
N PHE A 16 0.50 -3.58 -14.89
CA PHE A 16 1.55 -2.92 -14.10
C PHE A 16 2.87 -3.69 -14.10
N GLY A 17 2.88 -4.98 -14.47
CA GLY A 17 4.07 -5.84 -14.36
C GLY A 17 5.25 -5.48 -15.27
N ARG A 18 5.13 -4.43 -16.10
CA ARG A 18 6.21 -3.85 -16.92
C ARG A 18 6.48 -2.38 -16.58
N ARG A 19 5.80 -1.85 -15.56
CA ARG A 19 5.89 -0.46 -15.11
C ARG A 19 6.85 -0.38 -13.93
N ASP A 20 8.10 -0.77 -14.18
CA ASP A 20 9.18 -0.68 -13.18
C ASP A 20 9.33 0.76 -12.65
N ASP A 21 8.96 1.77 -13.45
CA ASP A 21 8.91 3.17 -13.03
C ASP A 21 7.88 3.46 -11.92
N LEU A 22 6.93 2.55 -11.69
CA LEU A 22 5.78 2.69 -10.78
C LEU A 22 5.70 1.57 -9.74
N THR A 23 6.53 0.53 -9.78
CA THR A 23 6.33 -0.66 -8.92
C THR A 23 7.61 -1.17 -8.25
N ARG A 24 8.60 -0.31 -7.99
CA ARG A 24 9.92 -0.73 -7.45
C ARG A 24 10.50 0.16 -6.34
N THR A 25 9.76 1.16 -5.88
CA THR A 25 10.24 2.21 -4.97
C THR A 25 10.31 1.72 -3.53
N GLN A 26 9.17 1.45 -2.91
CA GLN A 26 9.08 1.12 -1.49
C GLN A 26 8.68 -0.33 -1.29
N ASP A 27 7.57 -0.74 -1.87
CA ASP A 27 7.04 -2.08 -1.71
C ASP A 27 6.95 -2.73 -3.09
N ALA A 28 8.12 -3.15 -3.57
CA ALA A 28 8.34 -3.54 -4.95
C ALA A 28 7.50 -4.76 -5.36
N LEU A 29 6.95 -4.69 -6.57
CA LEU A 29 6.31 -5.82 -7.22
C LEU A 29 7.37 -6.81 -7.72
N LEU A 30 7.30 -8.06 -7.29
CA LEU A 30 8.15 -9.11 -7.83
C LEU A 30 7.81 -9.36 -9.30
N PRO A 31 8.78 -9.50 -10.21
CA PRO A 31 8.50 -9.90 -11.58
C PRO A 31 7.87 -11.31 -11.59
N PRO A 32 7.11 -11.70 -12.64
CA PRO A 32 6.51 -13.03 -12.70
C PRO A 32 7.49 -14.19 -12.52
N SER A 33 8.75 -14.02 -12.92
CA SER A 33 9.83 -15.01 -12.74
C SER A 33 10.41 -15.05 -11.32
N GLY A 34 10.15 -14.02 -10.51
CA GLY A 34 10.57 -13.90 -9.12
C GLY A 34 9.48 -14.29 -8.11
N LEU A 35 8.28 -14.62 -8.58
CA LEU A 35 7.22 -15.19 -7.75
C LEU A 35 7.68 -16.50 -7.11
N TYR A 36 7.47 -16.65 -5.81
CA TYR A 36 7.81 -17.86 -5.07
C TYR A 36 6.70 -18.24 -4.09
N VAL A 37 6.72 -19.50 -3.67
CA VAL A 37 5.81 -20.02 -2.66
C VAL A 37 6.59 -20.18 -1.36
N GLU A 38 6.15 -19.47 -0.34
CA GLU A 38 6.61 -19.68 1.03
C GLU A 38 5.73 -20.72 1.70
N ARG A 39 6.35 -21.69 2.37
CA ARG A 39 5.62 -22.73 3.10
C ARG A 39 5.30 -22.24 4.50
N VAL A 40 4.02 -22.26 4.88
CA VAL A 40 3.55 -21.81 6.19
C VAL A 40 3.67 -22.93 7.25
N ASP A 41 3.63 -24.20 6.81
CA ASP A 41 3.89 -25.40 7.61
C ASP A 41 4.67 -26.41 6.74
N GLU A 42 5.58 -27.18 7.33
CA GLU A 42 6.32 -28.26 6.64
C GLU A 42 5.40 -29.40 6.18
N THR A 43 4.19 -29.49 6.74
CA THR A 43 3.25 -30.61 6.56
C THR A 43 1.97 -30.28 5.78
N ALA A 44 1.73 -29.01 5.44
CA ALA A 44 0.50 -28.58 4.76
C ALA A 44 0.75 -28.28 3.27
N ASP A 45 -0.23 -28.62 2.42
CA ASP A 45 -0.33 -28.17 1.02
C ASP A 45 -0.65 -26.65 0.91
N ASP A 46 -0.67 -25.95 2.05
CA ASP A 46 -1.04 -24.54 2.22
C ASP A 46 0.20 -23.64 2.16
N GLY A 47 0.55 -23.19 0.95
CA GLY A 47 1.60 -22.21 0.72
C GLY A 47 1.08 -20.78 0.57
N MET A 48 1.97 -19.81 0.72
CA MET A 48 1.74 -18.41 0.39
C MET A 48 2.46 -18.05 -0.90
N LEU A 49 1.73 -17.67 -1.94
CA LEU A 49 2.34 -17.12 -3.16
C LEU A 49 2.73 -15.67 -2.92
N VAL A 50 4.02 -15.41 -2.75
CA VAL A 50 4.56 -14.06 -2.51
C VAL A 50 4.72 -13.33 -3.84
N PHE A 51 4.21 -12.10 -3.91
CA PHE A 51 4.24 -11.27 -5.12
C PHE A 51 4.79 -9.86 -4.92
N ARG A 52 4.98 -9.41 -3.67
CA ARG A 52 5.50 -8.09 -3.33
C ARG A 52 6.41 -8.20 -2.12
N GLU A 53 7.46 -7.40 -2.11
CA GLU A 53 8.46 -7.34 -1.04
C GLU A 53 8.79 -5.87 -0.76
N GLU A 54 8.89 -5.51 0.52
CA GLU A 54 9.36 -4.20 0.94
C GLU A 54 10.85 -4.05 0.62
N ASN A 55 11.31 -2.86 0.28
CA ASN A 55 12.63 -2.63 -0.32
C ASN A 55 13.83 -2.95 0.59
N GLN A 56 13.61 -3.23 1.88
CA GLN A 56 14.59 -3.72 2.84
C GLN A 56 14.31 -5.18 3.28
N GLY A 57 13.32 -5.84 2.68
CA GLY A 57 12.92 -7.20 3.01
C GLY A 57 12.24 -7.30 4.38
N CYS A 58 11.68 -6.20 4.89
CA CYS A 58 11.02 -6.20 6.20
C CYS A 58 9.58 -6.70 6.17
N ALA A 59 8.94 -6.70 4.99
CA ALA A 59 7.58 -7.20 4.82
C ALA A 59 7.36 -7.85 3.45
N PHE A 60 6.48 -8.85 3.44
CA PHE A 60 6.11 -9.62 2.25
C PHE A 60 4.58 -9.65 2.10
N TRP A 61 4.07 -9.58 0.88
CA TRP A 61 2.64 -9.75 0.61
C TRP A 61 2.39 -10.95 -0.28
N GLY A 62 1.34 -11.69 0.05
CA GLY A 62 1.06 -12.95 -0.58
C GLY A 62 -0.41 -13.32 -0.66
N LEU A 63 -0.65 -14.34 -1.49
CA LEU A 63 -1.95 -14.97 -1.71
C LEU A 63 -1.95 -16.40 -1.16
N PRO A 64 -2.93 -16.78 -0.32
CA PRO A 64 -3.00 -18.13 0.22
C PRO A 64 -3.38 -19.11 -0.91
N LEU A 65 -2.60 -20.19 -1.07
CA LEU A 65 -2.84 -21.21 -2.09
C LEU A 65 -3.96 -22.18 -1.73
N SER A 66 -4.45 -22.16 -0.50
CA SER A 66 -5.53 -23.02 0.02
C SER A 66 -6.91 -22.78 -0.64
N ALA A 67 -7.05 -21.74 -1.46
CA ALA A 67 -8.27 -21.42 -2.22
C ALA A 67 -7.96 -21.00 -3.68
N PRO A 68 -7.40 -21.90 -4.50
CA PRO A 68 -6.84 -21.55 -5.82
C PRO A 68 -7.90 -21.14 -6.85
N ASP A 69 -9.16 -21.55 -6.66
CA ASP A 69 -10.27 -21.26 -7.57
C ASP A 69 -10.86 -19.85 -7.39
N ARG A 70 -10.35 -19.07 -6.43
CA ARG A 70 -10.82 -17.70 -6.21
C ARG A 70 -10.14 -16.75 -7.19
N ASP A 71 -10.93 -16.15 -8.08
CA ASP A 71 -10.44 -15.19 -9.08
C ASP A 71 -9.79 -13.95 -8.47
N ASP A 72 -10.30 -13.48 -7.33
CA ASP A 72 -9.85 -12.30 -6.59
C ASP A 72 -9.64 -12.64 -5.09
N PRO A 73 -8.55 -13.34 -4.76
CA PRO A 73 -8.27 -13.84 -3.42
C PRO A 73 -7.88 -12.71 -2.46
N PRO A 74 -7.98 -12.93 -1.13
CA PRO A 74 -7.47 -11.98 -0.15
C PRO A 74 -5.94 -11.92 -0.20
N VAL A 75 -5.39 -10.78 0.21
CA VAL A 75 -3.95 -10.55 0.37
C VAL A 75 -3.63 -10.52 1.85
N LEU A 76 -2.56 -11.23 2.21
CA LEU A 76 -1.98 -11.20 3.54
C LEU A 76 -0.63 -10.48 3.47
N VAL A 77 -0.17 -9.99 4.62
CA VAL A 77 1.15 -9.41 4.81
C VAL A 77 1.86 -10.15 5.95
N ASP A 78 3.14 -10.41 5.80
CA ASP A 78 4.02 -10.89 6.87
C ASP A 78 5.10 -9.83 7.11
N ALA A 79 5.24 -9.37 8.35
CA ALA A 79 6.24 -8.40 8.79
C ALA A 79 7.20 -9.00 9.84
N GLY A 80 7.35 -10.33 9.86
CA GLY A 80 8.22 -11.08 10.77
C GLY A 80 7.50 -11.72 11.96
N ASP A 81 6.20 -11.49 12.11
CA ASP A 81 5.31 -12.09 13.12
C ASP A 81 4.30 -13.08 12.52
N GLY A 82 4.44 -13.39 11.23
CA GLY A 82 3.60 -14.31 10.49
C GLY A 82 2.52 -13.62 9.67
N TRP A 83 1.92 -14.39 8.76
CA TRP A 83 0.92 -13.90 7.82
C TRP A 83 -0.35 -13.38 8.51
N SER A 84 -0.63 -12.10 8.31
CA SER A 84 -1.79 -11.39 8.84
C SER A 84 -2.66 -10.80 7.71
N PRO A 85 -3.98 -10.65 7.89
CA PRO A 85 -4.84 -10.05 6.86
C PRO A 85 -4.41 -8.63 6.47
N PHE A 86 -4.24 -8.37 5.18
CA PHE A 86 -3.92 -7.03 4.66
C PHE A 86 -5.11 -6.39 3.96
N LEU A 87 -5.57 -7.01 2.86
CA LEU A 87 -6.74 -6.55 2.09
C LEU A 87 -7.60 -7.74 1.67
N PRO A 88 -8.94 -7.59 1.62
CA PRO A 88 -9.84 -8.72 1.37
C PRO A 88 -9.83 -9.21 -0.09
N ARG A 89 -9.17 -8.46 -1.00
CA ARG A 89 -9.11 -8.72 -2.45
C ARG A 89 -7.79 -8.25 -3.05
N MET A 90 -7.22 -9.06 -3.93
CA MET A 90 -6.03 -8.76 -4.73
C MET A 90 -6.24 -7.54 -5.63
N SER A 91 -7.44 -7.35 -6.20
CA SER A 91 -7.78 -6.16 -6.97
C SER A 91 -7.63 -4.86 -6.17
N LEU A 92 -7.90 -4.88 -4.86
CA LEU A 92 -7.68 -3.74 -3.97
C LEU A 92 -6.19 -3.56 -3.65
N ALA A 93 -5.45 -4.65 -3.48
CA ALA A 93 -4.00 -4.59 -3.25
C ALA A 93 -3.26 -4.00 -4.47
N TRP A 94 -3.75 -4.21 -5.69
CA TRP A 94 -3.22 -3.51 -6.86
C TRP A 94 -3.43 -2.00 -6.80
N VAL A 95 -4.61 -1.56 -6.35
CA VAL A 95 -4.89 -0.13 -6.19
C VAL A 95 -4.01 0.47 -5.11
N GLU A 96 -3.91 -0.19 -3.95
CA GLU A 96 -3.05 0.26 -2.85
C GLU A 96 -1.57 0.31 -3.27
N LEU A 97 -1.04 -0.73 -3.92
CA LEU A 97 0.33 -0.76 -4.45
C LEU A 97 0.60 0.44 -5.35
N VAL A 98 -0.27 0.69 -6.34
CA VAL A 98 -0.08 1.80 -7.28
C VAL A 98 -0.12 3.16 -6.58
N LEU A 99 -1.00 3.33 -5.58
CA LEU A 99 -1.09 4.58 -4.83
C LEU A 99 0.13 4.79 -3.93
N THR A 100 0.59 3.75 -3.23
CA THR A 100 1.78 3.79 -2.36
C THR A 100 3.03 4.11 -3.18
N GLU A 101 3.26 3.37 -4.25
CA GLU A 101 4.44 3.54 -5.09
C GLU A 101 4.45 4.88 -5.82
N PHE A 102 3.30 5.32 -6.34
CA PHE A 102 3.17 6.64 -6.96
C PHE A 102 3.44 7.75 -5.95
N LEU A 103 2.91 7.64 -4.73
CA LEU A 103 3.08 8.65 -3.70
C LEU A 103 4.54 8.76 -3.25
N LEU A 104 5.18 7.63 -2.94
CA LEU A 104 6.54 7.59 -2.40
C LEU A 104 7.61 7.80 -3.47
N GLY A 105 7.32 7.46 -4.73
CA GLY A 105 8.24 7.70 -5.87
C GLY A 105 8.13 9.09 -6.49
N SER A 106 7.24 9.95 -6.00
CA SER A 106 6.99 11.25 -6.61
C SER A 106 8.07 12.30 -6.28
N PRO A 107 8.48 13.14 -7.24
CA PRO A 107 9.41 14.25 -6.99
C PRO A 107 8.79 15.40 -6.18
N HIS A 108 7.49 15.33 -5.89
CA HIS A 108 6.75 16.31 -5.09
C HIS A 108 6.13 15.64 -3.87
N TYR A 109 6.86 14.68 -3.31
CA TYR A 109 6.54 14.01 -2.06
C TYR A 109 7.01 14.86 -0.87
N ASP A 110 6.20 14.86 0.19
CA ASP A 110 6.60 15.33 1.52
C ASP A 110 5.78 14.58 2.58
N ALA A 111 6.20 14.64 3.83
CA ALA A 111 5.50 14.00 4.94
C ALA A 111 5.58 14.84 6.21
N CYS A 112 4.65 14.61 7.13
CA CYS A 112 4.65 15.24 8.44
C CYS A 112 3.99 14.34 9.50
N GLU A 113 4.37 14.53 10.76
CA GLU A 113 3.47 14.16 11.86
C GLU A 113 2.26 15.10 11.80
N LEU A 114 1.05 14.54 11.78
CA LEU A 114 -0.19 15.29 11.65
C LEU A 114 -0.76 15.60 13.04
N PRO A 115 -0.76 16.88 13.48
CA PRO A 115 -1.37 17.25 14.74
C PRO A 115 -2.88 16.96 14.72
N PRO A 116 -3.47 16.42 15.80
CA PRO A 116 -4.91 16.14 15.86
C PRO A 116 -5.82 17.34 15.54
N ALA A 117 -5.35 18.55 15.84
CA ALA A 117 -6.06 19.79 15.55
C ALA A 117 -6.26 20.05 14.04
N LEU A 118 -5.46 19.44 13.17
CA LEU A 118 -5.55 19.59 11.71
C LEU A 118 -6.40 18.50 11.04
N LEU A 119 -6.82 17.45 11.75
CA LEU A 119 -7.69 16.40 11.19
C LEU A 119 -9.00 16.95 10.61
N PRO A 120 -9.71 17.90 11.24
CA PRO A 120 -10.91 18.49 10.64
C PRO A 120 -10.62 19.19 9.31
N VAL A 121 -9.45 19.83 9.18
CA VAL A 121 -9.04 20.51 7.95
C VAL A 121 -8.71 19.50 6.84
N LEU A 122 -8.00 18.41 7.18
CA LEU A 122 -7.76 17.29 6.27
C LEU A 122 -9.10 16.78 5.70
N HIS A 123 -10.04 16.44 6.57
CA HIS A 123 -11.35 15.89 6.17
C HIS A 123 -12.22 16.88 5.38
N ALA A 124 -12.14 18.19 5.69
CA ALA A 124 -12.94 19.20 5.01
C ALA A 124 -12.42 19.53 3.61
N ARG A 125 -11.10 19.40 3.39
CA ARG A 125 -10.44 19.84 2.15
C ARG A 125 -10.05 18.68 1.22
N HIS A 126 -10.05 17.46 1.71
CA HIS A 126 -9.67 16.28 0.95
C HIS A 126 -10.73 15.19 1.08
N THR A 127 -11.10 14.58 -0.04
CA THR A 127 -12.09 13.51 -0.09
C THR A 127 -11.42 12.20 0.33
N ARG A 128 -11.97 11.51 1.33
CA ARG A 128 -11.55 10.14 1.67
C ARG A 128 -11.85 9.23 0.48
N LEU A 129 -10.84 8.54 -0.03
CA LEU A 129 -11.03 7.56 -1.11
C LEU A 129 -11.87 6.39 -0.59
N PRO A 130 -12.71 5.77 -1.43
CA PRO A 130 -13.57 4.64 -1.05
C PRO A 130 -12.78 3.32 -0.96
N LEU A 131 -11.59 3.36 -0.34
CA LEU A 131 -10.78 2.19 -0.04
C LEU A 131 -11.07 1.69 1.38
N PRO A 132 -10.98 0.37 1.62
CA PRO A 132 -11.03 -0.15 2.98
C PRO A 132 -9.87 0.38 3.81
N ASP A 133 -10.12 0.49 5.11
CA ASP A 133 -9.02 0.56 6.08
C ASP A 133 -8.17 -0.72 5.93
N HIS A 134 -6.85 -0.57 5.89
CA HIS A 134 -5.89 -1.66 5.83
C HIS A 134 -4.76 -1.37 6.82
N PRO A 135 -4.05 -2.39 7.30
CA PRO A 135 -3.09 -2.18 8.37
C PRO A 135 -1.81 -1.49 7.88
N MET A 136 -1.21 -0.74 8.79
CA MET A 136 0.17 -0.28 8.68
C MET A 136 1.08 -1.44 9.06
N TRP A 137 1.63 -2.12 8.05
CA TRP A 137 2.44 -3.33 8.24
C TRP A 137 3.64 -3.10 9.17
N ALA A 138 4.21 -1.89 9.16
CA ALA A 138 5.38 -1.56 9.98
C ALA A 138 5.03 -1.35 11.46
N SER A 139 3.77 -1.07 11.78
CA SER A 139 3.28 -0.81 13.13
C SER A 139 1.76 -0.96 13.19
N TRP A 140 1.30 -2.07 13.76
CA TRP A 140 -0.13 -2.31 13.98
C TRP A 140 -0.80 -1.24 14.85
N ALA A 141 -0.04 -0.59 15.74
CA ALA A 141 -0.52 0.52 16.56
C ALA A 141 -0.81 1.78 15.73
N ASP A 142 -0.14 1.94 14.60
CA ASP A 142 -0.33 3.03 13.63
C ASP A 142 -1.34 2.64 12.54
N SER A 143 -2.16 1.61 12.78
CA SER A 143 -3.29 1.26 11.91
C SER A 143 -4.57 2.01 12.29
N PRO A 144 -5.48 2.27 11.33
CA PRO A 144 -5.40 1.88 9.93
C PRO A 144 -4.75 2.97 9.05
N ILE A 145 -4.31 2.56 7.87
CA ILE A 145 -3.98 3.46 6.77
C ILE A 145 -5.26 3.89 6.05
N ARG A 146 -5.36 5.19 5.75
CA ARG A 146 -6.46 5.80 4.99
C ARG A 146 -5.95 6.71 3.89
N TRP A 147 -6.66 6.72 2.77
CA TRP A 147 -6.30 7.54 1.60
C TRP A 147 -7.25 8.71 1.41
N TYR A 148 -6.70 9.86 1.05
CA TYR A 148 -7.43 11.08 0.74
C TYR A 148 -6.91 11.70 -0.57
N ALA A 149 -7.78 12.43 -1.26
CA ALA A 149 -7.39 13.14 -2.48
C ALA A 149 -8.09 14.50 -2.60
N ALA A 150 -7.43 15.41 -3.28
CA ALA A 150 -7.98 16.67 -3.80
C ALA A 150 -7.43 16.89 -5.22
N PRO A 151 -7.94 17.87 -5.99
CA PRO A 151 -7.35 18.18 -7.29
C PRO A 151 -5.82 18.37 -7.18
N GLY A 152 -5.08 17.56 -7.94
CA GLY A 152 -3.62 17.58 -7.97
C GLY A 152 -2.91 17.02 -6.74
N ARG A 153 -3.61 16.45 -5.74
CA ARG A 153 -3.03 16.01 -4.46
C ARG A 153 -3.52 14.63 -4.04
N LEU A 154 -2.59 13.79 -3.60
CA LEU A 154 -2.86 12.48 -3.02
C LEU A 154 -2.20 12.40 -1.64
N LEU A 155 -2.92 11.88 -0.65
CA LEU A 155 -2.46 11.76 0.71
C LEU A 155 -2.76 10.38 1.28
N ARG A 156 -1.85 9.91 2.12
CA ARG A 156 -1.95 8.69 2.91
C ARG A 156 -1.77 9.05 4.37
N HIS A 157 -2.75 8.71 5.19
CA HIS A 157 -2.78 8.96 6.63
C HIS A 157 -2.57 7.64 7.37
N ASP A 158 -1.45 7.55 8.09
CA ASP A 158 -1.00 6.38 8.83
C ASP A 158 -1.36 6.57 10.30
N GLY A 159 -2.39 5.86 10.73
CA GLY A 159 -2.83 5.81 12.13
C GLY A 159 -3.83 6.91 12.46
N PRO A 160 -4.81 6.65 13.35
CA PRO A 160 -5.80 7.64 13.77
C PRO A 160 -5.36 8.44 15.00
N GLY A 161 -4.19 8.11 15.57
CA GLY A 161 -3.72 8.60 16.87
C GLY A 161 -2.96 9.93 16.81
N PRO A 162 -2.55 10.45 17.98
CA PRO A 162 -1.83 11.73 18.08
C PRO A 162 -0.45 11.74 17.43
N HIS A 163 0.12 10.57 17.16
CA HIS A 163 1.41 10.38 16.48
C HIS A 163 1.24 9.93 15.02
N SER A 164 0.06 10.16 14.45
CA SER A 164 -0.20 9.76 13.07
C SER A 164 0.68 10.51 12.07
N TRP A 165 1.09 9.81 11.02
CA TRP A 165 1.84 10.41 9.93
C TRP A 165 0.94 10.68 8.74
N LEU A 166 1.17 11.82 8.09
CA LEU A 166 0.55 12.16 6.83
C LEU A 166 1.65 12.20 5.77
N HIS A 167 1.59 11.26 4.85
CA HIS A 167 2.39 11.22 3.65
C HIS A 167 1.60 11.85 2.51
N ALA A 168 2.24 12.70 1.71
CA ALA A 168 1.55 13.39 0.65
C ALA A 168 2.40 13.50 -0.61
N THR A 169 1.70 13.55 -1.74
CA THR A 169 2.29 13.98 -2.99
C THR A 169 1.37 14.91 -3.76
N ALA A 170 1.97 15.74 -4.60
CA ALA A 170 1.26 16.66 -5.46
C ALA A 170 1.69 16.55 -6.94
N ARG A 171 0.82 16.99 -7.85
CA ARG A 171 1.11 17.00 -9.29
C ARG A 171 2.14 18.07 -9.65
N THR A 172 2.14 19.20 -8.95
CA THR A 172 3.03 20.33 -9.21
C THR A 172 3.57 20.89 -7.90
N PRO A 173 4.69 21.65 -7.93
CA PRO A 173 5.16 22.37 -6.75
C PRO A 173 4.14 23.35 -6.17
N ALA A 174 3.29 23.94 -7.02
CA ALA A 174 2.23 24.84 -6.58
C ALA A 174 1.13 24.10 -5.81
N ASP A 175 0.78 22.89 -6.24
CA ASP A 175 -0.18 22.03 -5.54
C ASP A 175 0.39 21.58 -4.18
N LEU A 176 1.70 21.30 -4.09
CA LEU A 176 2.37 20.97 -2.83
C LEU A 176 2.40 22.19 -1.88
N ALA A 177 2.73 23.38 -2.39
CA ALA A 177 2.68 24.60 -1.59
C ALA A 177 1.25 24.91 -1.08
N ALA A 178 0.22 24.66 -1.89
CA ALA A 178 -1.17 24.78 -1.47
C ALA A 178 -1.53 23.76 -0.37
N LEU A 179 -1.02 22.53 -0.45
CA LEU A 179 -1.17 21.55 0.62
C LEU A 179 -0.53 22.02 1.93
N HIS A 180 0.69 22.56 1.87
CA HIS A 180 1.38 23.07 3.07
C HIS A 180 0.64 24.27 3.69
N ALA A 181 0.01 25.11 2.86
CA ALA A 181 -0.83 26.21 3.34
C ALA A 181 -2.14 25.71 3.97
N ASP A 182 -2.73 24.64 3.42
CA ASP A 182 -3.95 24.02 3.96
C ASP A 182 -3.68 23.31 5.30
N LEU A 183 -2.49 22.74 5.47
CA LEU A 183 -2.06 22.01 6.67
C LEU A 183 -0.74 22.61 7.19
N PRO A 184 -0.82 23.72 7.95
CA PRO A 184 0.36 24.42 8.45
C PRO A 184 1.00 23.68 9.62
N THR A 185 1.76 22.62 9.31
CA THR A 185 2.55 21.82 10.25
C THR A 185 4.01 21.78 9.82
N ARG A 186 4.84 21.07 10.59
CA ARG A 186 6.24 20.82 10.25
C ARG A 186 6.32 19.65 9.25
N TRP A 187 6.41 20.01 7.98
CA TRP A 187 6.78 19.10 6.89
C TRP A 187 8.28 18.75 6.95
N VAL A 188 8.64 17.56 6.49
CA VAL A 188 10.00 17.01 6.65
C VAL A 188 10.96 17.59 5.62
N GLY A 189 10.55 17.73 4.36
CA GLY A 189 11.36 18.33 3.28
C GLY A 189 12.53 17.48 2.81
#